data_AF-A0A9W7VQN6-F1
#
_entry.id   AF-A0A9W7VQN6-F1
#
_cell.length_a   1.000
_cell.length_b   1.000
_cell.length_c   1.000
_cell.angle_alpha   90.00
_cell.angle_beta   90.00
_cell.angle_gamma   90.00
#
_symmetry.space_group_name_H-M   'P 1'
#
loop_
_entity.id
_entity.type
_entity.pdbx_description
1 polymer ?
#
loop_
_entity_poly.entity_id
_entity_poly.type
_entity_poly.pdbx_seq_one_letter_code
_entity_poly.pdbx_strand_id
1 'polypeptide(L)'
;MKKLKILSILISLTLLASCSLDGTNENNQSSKISTAESTNTQSSESDTSAESEDSLSPYSDEEIEYARVWLNFGSNRDVENLEVILLPKGSLINPNNVNYGVCPEDVIQIRGPQEADGHIVYSVSEEGSGYIQTYPIPYNFETDQSPDIAQYENIADHTESAYVEPGNNESVSQLIDKLTISEKDSYISKDAAIDLYEAGIKVTSNGEASGLNSEFYSRDYFAVAQDEPDYLMLSFENQGRGGQDFYVFKGEGNTITIDTYFENYEKEEPDIQWTYDIQTEAFTEKLSQERENQQKVIDPFTEETAFEYIKDQEGFSDDIEVEVSETRDDGSMELTLASKELKRNGGSGTVDIFIIYPNGNYYSKYDQTNI
;
A
#
# COMPACT_ATOMS: atom_id res chain seq x y z
N MET A 1 -18.18 13.17 28.04
CA MET A 1 -16.92 12.85 28.77
C MET A 1 -15.76 13.32 27.91
N LYS A 2 -14.63 13.72 28.51
CA LYS A 2 -13.54 14.39 27.77
C LYS A 2 -12.86 13.41 26.80
N LYS A 3 -12.92 13.67 25.49
CA LYS A 3 -11.98 13.09 24.53
C LYS A 3 -10.71 13.95 24.55
N LEU A 4 -9.57 13.29 24.76
CA LEU A 4 -8.24 13.89 24.63
C LEU A 4 -7.66 13.30 23.34
N LYS A 5 -7.64 14.07 22.24
CA LYS A 5 -6.83 13.76 21.06
C LYS A 5 -5.63 14.69 21.10
N ILE A 6 -4.43 14.11 21.15
CA ILE A 6 -3.17 14.81 20.88
C ILE A 6 -2.81 14.40 19.46
N LEU A 7 -2.85 15.34 18.52
CA LEU A 7 -2.27 15.17 17.20
C LEU A 7 -1.13 16.19 17.10
N SER A 8 0.10 15.70 16.90
CA SER A 8 1.28 16.55 16.73
C SER A 8 1.69 16.52 15.26
N ILE A 9 1.06 17.40 14.47
CA ILE A 9 1.47 17.63 13.08
C ILE A 9 2.78 18.43 13.10
N LEU A 10 3.82 17.87 12.48
CA LEU A 10 5.16 18.44 12.47
C LEU A 10 5.31 19.44 11.30
N ILE A 11 4.73 20.63 11.41
CA ILE A 11 4.84 21.67 10.36
C ILE A 11 6.27 22.20 10.30
N SER A 12 6.94 21.96 9.17
CA SER A 12 8.29 22.45 8.89
C SER A 12 8.25 23.94 8.53
N LEU A 13 8.45 24.80 9.53
CA LEU A 13 8.31 26.26 9.39
C LEU A 13 9.52 26.91 8.68
N THR A 14 9.49 27.02 7.35
CA THR A 14 10.47 27.82 6.60
C THR A 14 10.09 29.30 6.54
N LEU A 15 10.78 30.11 7.35
CA LEU A 15 10.75 31.58 7.30
C LEU A 15 11.65 32.14 6.19
N LEU A 16 11.42 33.43 5.87
CA LEU A 16 12.17 34.38 4.99
C LEU A 16 11.55 34.59 3.59
N ALA A 17 11.39 35.82 3.08
CA ALA A 17 11.53 37.14 3.71
C ALA A 17 10.71 38.22 2.97
N SER A 18 10.31 39.26 3.72
CA SER A 18 9.63 40.45 3.22
C SER A 18 10.50 41.33 2.31
N CYS A 19 9.92 41.90 1.26
CA CYS A 19 10.43 43.12 0.63
C CYS A 19 9.28 43.98 0.07
N SER A 20 8.80 44.94 0.86
CA SER A 20 8.06 46.09 0.34
C SER A 20 9.04 47.07 -0.28
N LEU A 21 8.76 47.55 -1.50
CA LEU A 21 9.29 48.83 -1.97
C LEU A 21 8.11 49.73 -2.37
N ASP A 22 7.91 50.77 -1.57
CA ASP A 22 7.01 51.88 -1.87
C ASP A 22 7.82 52.99 -2.57
N GLY A 23 7.18 53.74 -3.48
CA GLY A 23 7.92 54.52 -4.48
C GLY A 23 7.10 55.54 -5.26
N THR A 24 6.39 56.43 -4.57
CA THR A 24 5.64 57.55 -5.17
C THR A 24 6.53 58.55 -5.92
N ASN A 25 6.10 58.99 -7.12
CA ASN A 25 6.16 60.43 -7.46
C ASN A 25 5.15 60.84 -8.55
N GLU A 26 4.83 62.14 -8.61
CA GLU A 26 3.58 62.68 -9.17
C GLU A 26 3.61 63.15 -10.64
N ASN A 27 2.39 63.48 -11.12
CA ASN A 27 2.05 64.51 -12.14
C ASN A 27 2.28 64.16 -13.64
N ASN A 28 1.45 64.63 -14.59
CA ASN A 28 0.55 65.80 -14.57
C ASN A 28 -0.63 65.76 -15.60
N GLN A 29 -1.65 66.60 -15.34
CA GLN A 29 -2.61 67.25 -16.26
C GLN A 29 -3.77 66.52 -17.03
N SER A 30 -5.00 66.85 -16.58
CA SER A 30 -6.07 67.58 -17.34
C SER A 30 -6.64 66.94 -18.63
N SER A 31 -7.94 66.62 -18.76
CA SER A 31 -9.17 67.44 -18.59
C SER A 31 -10.42 66.53 -18.86
N LYS A 32 -11.71 66.85 -18.69
CA LYS A 32 -12.44 68.13 -18.59
C LYS A 32 -13.85 67.92 -17.96
N ILE A 33 -14.36 68.95 -17.27
CA ILE A 33 -15.60 69.07 -16.49
C ILE A 33 -16.93 68.91 -17.28
N SER A 34 -17.96 68.35 -16.61
CA SER A 34 -19.40 68.79 -16.52
C SER A 34 -20.06 67.95 -15.40
N THR A 35 -20.54 68.46 -14.24
CA THR A 35 -21.55 69.52 -13.93
C THR A 35 -22.93 69.17 -14.51
N ALA A 36 -24.04 68.96 -13.79
CA ALA A 36 -24.36 68.80 -12.34
C ALA A 36 -25.74 68.04 -12.25
N GLU A 37 -26.50 67.85 -11.15
CA GLU A 37 -26.49 68.40 -9.76
C GLU A 37 -27.29 67.48 -8.77
N SER A 38 -27.47 67.96 -7.54
CA SER A 38 -28.22 67.49 -6.34
C SER A 38 -29.73 67.15 -6.55
N THR A 39 -30.50 66.52 -5.65
CA THR A 39 -30.39 66.18 -4.21
C THR A 39 -31.45 65.12 -3.85
N ASN A 40 -31.23 64.25 -2.86
CA ASN A 40 -31.92 64.31 -1.55
C ASN A 40 -31.88 62.95 -0.80
N THR A 41 -31.51 63.01 0.47
CA THR A 41 -31.41 61.88 1.39
C THR A 41 -32.78 61.48 1.91
N GLN A 42 -33.08 60.19 2.02
CA GLN A 42 -33.98 59.70 3.06
C GLN A 42 -33.45 58.39 3.63
N SER A 43 -33.13 58.43 4.93
CA SER A 43 -32.69 57.26 5.68
C SER A 43 -33.82 56.25 5.82
N SER A 44 -33.49 54.98 5.63
CA SER A 44 -34.17 53.87 6.28
C SER A 44 -33.10 52.98 6.92
N GLU A 45 -32.69 53.36 8.13
CA GLU A 45 -32.08 52.43 9.07
C GLU A 45 -33.04 51.25 9.28
N SER A 46 -32.65 50.10 8.76
CA SER A 46 -33.19 48.79 9.15
C SER A 46 -32.00 47.97 9.61
N ASP A 47 -32.00 47.60 10.88
CA ASP A 47 -30.83 47.12 11.61
C ASP A 47 -30.05 46.05 10.84
N THR A 48 -28.78 46.36 10.55
CA THR A 48 -27.82 45.38 10.08
C THR A 48 -27.55 44.44 11.24
N SER A 49 -28.06 43.21 11.18
CA SER A 49 -27.81 42.18 12.20
C SER A 49 -26.36 41.70 12.12
N ALA A 50 -25.44 42.51 12.64
CA ALA A 50 -24.03 42.19 12.80
C ALA A 50 -23.83 41.24 13.99
N GLU A 51 -24.43 40.05 13.93
CA GLU A 51 -24.17 38.90 14.81
C GLU A 51 -24.33 37.58 14.02
N SER A 52 -23.39 37.30 13.12
CA SER A 52 -23.15 35.93 12.62
C SER A 52 -21.71 35.71 12.15
N GLU A 53 -20.77 36.56 12.58
CA GLU A 53 -19.35 36.39 12.27
C GLU A 53 -18.77 35.22 13.09
N ASP A 54 -18.12 34.30 12.39
CA ASP A 54 -17.32 33.18 12.91
C ASP A 54 -18.02 31.96 13.56
N SER A 55 -19.21 31.56 13.07
CA SER A 55 -19.81 30.27 13.45
C SER A 55 -19.05 29.02 12.95
N LEU A 56 -18.02 29.17 12.10
CA LEU A 56 -17.13 28.09 11.67
C LEU A 56 -15.76 28.09 12.34
N SER A 57 -15.43 29.12 13.13
CA SER A 57 -14.16 29.22 13.87
C SER A 57 -13.80 28.08 14.83
N PRO A 58 -14.72 27.24 15.38
CA PRO A 58 -14.32 26.12 16.24
C PRO A 58 -13.93 24.84 15.48
N TYR A 59 -14.12 24.79 14.16
CA TYR A 59 -13.86 23.62 13.32
C TYR A 59 -12.53 23.77 12.54
N SER A 60 -11.95 22.66 12.09
CA SER A 60 -10.75 22.69 11.25
C SER A 60 -11.06 23.01 9.79
N ASP A 61 -10.04 23.43 9.03
CA ASP A 61 -10.20 23.73 7.60
C ASP A 61 -10.62 22.47 6.82
N GLU A 62 -10.13 21.30 7.21
CA GLU A 62 -10.49 20.00 6.65
C GLU A 62 -11.95 19.63 6.96
N GLU A 63 -12.40 19.78 8.20
CA GLU A 63 -13.81 19.57 8.58
C GLU A 63 -14.75 20.46 7.75
N ILE A 64 -14.38 21.73 7.57
CA ILE A 64 -15.10 22.72 6.76
C ILE A 64 -15.09 22.33 5.28
N GLU A 65 -13.97 21.85 4.75
CA GLU A 65 -13.86 21.36 3.38
C GLU A 65 -14.78 20.16 3.14
N TYR A 66 -14.68 19.11 3.96
CA TYR A 66 -15.46 17.87 3.80
C TYR A 66 -16.96 18.15 3.82
N ALA A 67 -17.41 18.99 4.75
CA ALA A 67 -18.80 19.43 4.82
C ALA A 67 -19.24 20.26 3.60
N ARG A 68 -18.38 21.14 3.07
CA ARG A 68 -18.68 21.92 1.85
C ARG A 68 -18.71 21.04 0.60
N VAL A 69 -17.79 20.11 0.44
CA VAL A 69 -17.77 19.17 -0.69
C VAL A 69 -19.03 18.31 -0.67
N TRP A 70 -19.42 17.76 0.49
CA TRP A 70 -20.69 17.04 0.61
C TRP A 70 -21.92 17.93 0.34
N LEU A 71 -21.92 19.17 0.81
CA LEU A 71 -23.02 20.10 0.55
C LEU A 71 -23.20 20.37 -0.95
N ASN A 72 -22.12 20.47 -1.72
CA ASN A 72 -22.17 20.72 -3.16
C ASN A 72 -22.54 19.45 -3.96
N PHE A 73 -21.88 18.32 -3.69
CA PHE A 73 -21.87 17.14 -4.55
C PHE A 73 -22.49 15.86 -3.95
N GLY A 74 -22.76 15.84 -2.64
CA GLY A 74 -23.40 14.72 -1.97
C GLY A 74 -24.84 14.50 -2.47
N SER A 75 -25.18 13.25 -2.79
CA SER A 75 -26.49 12.92 -3.39
C SER A 75 -27.66 13.10 -2.42
N ASN A 76 -27.45 12.77 -1.13
CA ASN A 76 -28.37 13.09 -0.05
C ASN A 76 -27.75 14.09 0.96
N ARG A 77 -28.39 15.24 1.15
CA ARG A 77 -27.98 16.26 2.15
C ARG A 77 -28.55 16.01 3.54
N ASP A 78 -29.60 15.20 3.66
CA ASP A 78 -30.25 14.84 4.92
C ASP A 78 -29.88 13.40 5.33
N VAL A 79 -28.59 13.22 5.61
CA VAL A 79 -27.98 11.97 6.11
C VAL A 79 -27.81 12.01 7.62
N GLU A 80 -27.81 10.86 8.29
CA GLU A 80 -27.59 10.77 9.75
C GLU A 80 -26.12 10.93 10.14
N ASN A 81 -25.20 10.35 9.36
CA ASN A 81 -23.76 10.44 9.53
C ASN A 81 -23.06 10.54 8.17
N LEU A 82 -21.79 10.95 8.18
CA LEU A 82 -20.90 10.95 7.02
C LEU A 82 -19.57 10.31 7.42
N GLU A 83 -19.10 9.37 6.62
CA GLU A 83 -17.80 8.76 6.79
C GLU A 83 -16.82 9.41 5.81
N VAL A 84 -15.71 9.93 6.34
CA VAL A 84 -14.60 10.48 5.55
C VAL A 84 -13.42 9.54 5.68
N ILE A 85 -13.02 8.96 4.56
CA ILE A 85 -11.88 8.04 4.45
C ILE A 85 -10.76 8.77 3.72
N LEU A 86 -9.62 8.92 4.38
CA LEU A 86 -8.40 9.44 3.77
C LEU A 86 -7.62 8.28 3.12
N LEU A 87 -7.29 8.45 1.85
CA LEU A 87 -6.58 7.48 1.01
C LEU A 87 -5.22 8.08 0.62
N PRO A 88 -4.09 7.61 1.17
CA PRO A 88 -2.78 8.13 0.79
C PRO A 88 -2.45 7.76 -0.67
N LYS A 89 -1.63 8.59 -1.31
CA LYS A 89 -1.03 8.33 -2.62
C LYS A 89 -0.43 6.93 -2.70
N GLY A 90 -0.68 6.22 -3.80
CA GLY A 90 -0.29 4.82 -3.97
C GLY A 90 -1.34 3.83 -3.44
N SER A 91 -2.44 4.30 -2.85
CA SER A 91 -3.55 3.42 -2.47
C SER A 91 -4.18 2.72 -3.65
N LEU A 92 -4.46 1.41 -3.54
CA LEU A 92 -5.19 0.70 -4.59
C LEU A 92 -6.59 1.30 -4.76
N ILE A 93 -6.95 1.58 -6.02
CA ILE A 93 -8.29 2.03 -6.41
C ILE A 93 -9.35 0.99 -6.02
N ASN A 94 -9.06 -0.30 -6.28
CA ASN A 94 -9.80 -1.42 -5.72
C ASN A 94 -8.89 -2.16 -4.71
N PRO A 95 -9.13 -2.06 -3.38
CA PRO A 95 -8.29 -2.75 -2.39
C PRO A 95 -8.26 -4.27 -2.58
N ASN A 96 -9.26 -4.85 -3.26
CA ASN A 96 -9.38 -6.29 -3.51
C ASN A 96 -8.80 -6.73 -4.87
N ASN A 97 -8.28 -5.82 -5.69
CA ASN A 97 -7.60 -6.19 -6.93
C ASN A 97 -6.53 -5.16 -7.34
N VAL A 98 -5.27 -5.59 -7.32
CA VAL A 98 -4.10 -4.80 -7.71
C VAL A 98 -4.14 -4.26 -9.15
N ASN A 99 -4.86 -4.92 -10.06
CA ASN A 99 -4.91 -4.56 -11.48
C ASN A 99 -5.69 -3.26 -11.76
N TYR A 100 -6.40 -2.71 -10.76
CA TYR A 100 -7.18 -1.47 -10.93
C TYR A 100 -6.34 -0.20 -10.85
N GLY A 101 -5.02 -0.29 -10.67
CA GLY A 101 -4.18 0.90 -10.48
C GLY A 101 -4.30 1.51 -9.08
N VAL A 102 -3.74 2.70 -8.93
CA VAL A 102 -3.59 3.40 -7.65
C VAL A 102 -4.04 4.87 -7.69
N CYS A 103 -4.35 5.41 -6.51
CA CYS A 103 -4.51 6.84 -6.27
C CYS A 103 -3.19 7.56 -6.65
N PRO A 104 -3.21 8.50 -7.63
CA PRO A 104 -2.01 9.18 -8.11
C PRO A 104 -1.47 10.24 -7.14
N GLU A 105 -2.30 10.64 -6.18
CA GLU A 105 -2.09 11.63 -5.12
C GLU A 105 -2.94 11.26 -3.91
N ASP A 106 -2.93 12.06 -2.86
CA ASP A 106 -3.77 11.85 -1.68
C ASP A 106 -5.23 12.18 -2.02
N VAL A 107 -6.14 11.26 -1.68
CA VAL A 107 -7.55 11.29 -2.11
C VAL A 107 -8.47 11.16 -0.90
N ILE A 108 -9.52 11.97 -0.88
CA ILE A 108 -10.56 11.96 0.14
C ILE A 108 -11.80 11.29 -0.44
N GLN A 109 -12.32 10.28 0.25
CA GLN A 109 -13.60 9.66 -0.05
C GLN A 109 -14.62 10.00 1.05
N ILE A 110 -15.74 10.63 0.68
CA ILE A 110 -16.86 10.91 1.59
C ILE A 110 -18.02 10.00 1.22
N ARG A 111 -18.50 9.18 2.17
CA ARG A 111 -19.59 8.21 2.00
C ARG A 111 -20.80 8.60 2.85
N GLY A 112 -21.99 8.50 2.25
CA GLY A 112 -23.24 8.45 2.97
C GLY A 112 -23.46 7.09 3.66
N PRO A 113 -24.37 7.00 4.65
CA PRO A 113 -24.59 5.77 5.45
C PRO A 113 -25.07 4.57 4.64
N GLN A 114 -25.74 4.81 3.51
CA GLN A 114 -26.14 3.82 2.53
C GLN A 114 -25.63 4.24 1.14
N GLU A 115 -25.44 3.28 0.24
CA GLU A 115 -25.07 3.55 -1.16
C GLU A 115 -26.06 4.49 -1.86
N ALA A 116 -27.36 4.44 -1.50
CA ALA A 116 -28.39 5.33 -2.01
C ALA A 116 -28.27 6.80 -1.53
N ASP A 117 -27.52 7.07 -0.45
CA ASP A 117 -27.18 8.42 -0.01
C ASP A 117 -26.02 9.01 -0.84
N GLY A 118 -25.33 8.14 -1.59
CA GLY A 118 -24.22 8.45 -2.48
C GLY A 118 -22.85 8.50 -1.81
N HIS A 119 -21.85 8.85 -2.60
CA HIS A 119 -20.49 9.14 -2.19
C HIS A 119 -19.85 10.14 -3.16
N ILE A 120 -18.71 10.69 -2.76
CA ILE A 120 -17.80 11.43 -3.65
C ILE A 120 -16.36 11.04 -3.32
N VAL A 121 -15.52 10.98 -4.34
CA VAL A 121 -14.07 10.76 -4.20
C VAL A 121 -13.35 11.88 -4.93
N TYR A 122 -12.43 12.57 -4.25
CA TYR A 122 -11.78 13.75 -4.81
C TYR A 122 -10.38 14.02 -4.23
N SER A 123 -9.60 14.85 -4.92
CA SER A 123 -8.36 15.48 -4.43
C SER A 123 -8.47 17.01 -4.52
N VAL A 124 -7.68 17.72 -3.72
CA VAL A 124 -7.60 19.19 -3.75
C VAL A 124 -6.54 19.60 -4.78
N SER A 125 -6.93 20.32 -5.84
CA SER A 125 -6.02 20.62 -6.96
C SER A 125 -4.96 21.68 -6.62
N GLU A 126 -5.33 22.65 -5.78
CA GLU A 126 -4.46 23.70 -5.26
C GLU A 126 -5.10 24.22 -3.97
N GLU A 127 -4.34 24.21 -2.86
CA GLU A 127 -4.84 24.66 -1.55
C GLU A 127 -5.42 26.08 -1.62
N GLY A 128 -6.63 26.27 -1.05
CA GLY A 128 -7.31 27.56 -1.04
C GLY A 128 -7.88 28.04 -2.39
N SER A 129 -7.71 27.29 -3.48
CA SER A 129 -8.34 27.62 -4.78
C SER A 129 -9.87 27.49 -4.78
N GLY A 130 -10.40 26.62 -3.92
CA GLY A 130 -11.81 26.21 -3.93
C GLY A 130 -12.18 25.24 -5.06
N TYR A 131 -11.20 24.68 -5.77
CA TYR A 131 -11.40 23.65 -6.80
C TYR A 131 -10.93 22.28 -6.32
N ILE A 132 -11.66 21.25 -6.74
CA ILE A 132 -11.36 19.84 -6.50
C ILE A 132 -11.32 19.06 -7.81
N GLN A 133 -10.54 17.98 -7.86
CA GLN A 133 -10.61 16.97 -8.91
C GLN A 133 -11.42 15.79 -8.41
N THR A 134 -12.53 15.46 -9.07
CA THR A 134 -13.38 14.31 -8.70
C THR A 134 -13.00 13.07 -9.52
N TYR A 135 -13.02 11.89 -8.88
CA TYR A 135 -12.67 10.61 -9.50
C TYR A 135 -13.90 9.70 -9.66
N PRO A 136 -14.01 8.93 -10.77
CA PRO A 136 -15.12 8.00 -11.01
C PRO A 136 -14.97 6.66 -10.26
N ILE A 137 -14.45 6.68 -9.03
CA ILE A 137 -14.38 5.49 -8.16
C ILE A 137 -15.81 5.19 -7.65
N PRO A 138 -16.32 3.95 -7.75
CA PRO A 138 -17.66 3.59 -7.28
C PRO A 138 -17.72 3.49 -5.75
N TYR A 139 -18.93 3.45 -5.18
CA TYR A 139 -19.12 3.24 -3.74
C TYR A 139 -18.58 1.86 -3.32
N ASN A 140 -18.93 0.84 -4.10
CA ASN A 140 -18.48 -0.55 -3.97
C ASN A 140 -17.99 -1.04 -5.34
N PHE A 141 -16.99 -1.93 -5.35
CA PHE A 141 -16.70 -2.76 -6.52
C PHE A 141 -17.55 -4.03 -6.39
N GLU A 142 -18.48 -4.26 -7.32
CA GLU A 142 -19.39 -5.42 -7.26
C GLU A 142 -18.67 -6.77 -7.40
N THR A 143 -17.50 -6.77 -8.04
CA THR A 143 -16.63 -7.93 -8.28
C THR A 143 -15.16 -7.52 -8.23
N ASP A 144 -14.30 -8.52 -8.02
CA ASP A 144 -12.86 -8.50 -8.32
C ASP A 144 -12.57 -8.29 -9.82
N GLN A 145 -13.49 -8.69 -10.70
CA GLN A 145 -13.38 -8.60 -12.17
C GLN A 145 -14.52 -7.75 -12.76
N SER A 146 -14.27 -6.47 -13.02
CA SER A 146 -15.13 -5.59 -13.82
C SER A 146 -14.60 -5.49 -15.26
N PRO A 147 -15.45 -5.39 -16.30
CA PRO A 147 -14.99 -5.21 -17.68
C PRO A 147 -14.26 -3.88 -17.94
N ASP A 148 -14.39 -2.88 -17.06
CA ASP A 148 -13.87 -1.52 -17.27
C ASP A 148 -12.58 -1.21 -16.47
N ILE A 149 -11.70 -2.20 -16.20
CA ILE A 149 -10.40 -1.99 -15.51
C ILE A 149 -9.60 -0.85 -16.17
N ALA A 150 -9.65 -0.73 -17.50
CA ALA A 150 -8.96 0.30 -18.27
C ALA A 150 -9.31 1.75 -17.88
N GLN A 151 -10.48 2.02 -17.27
CA GLN A 151 -10.82 3.37 -16.79
C GLN A 151 -10.16 3.72 -15.44
N TYR A 152 -9.54 2.74 -14.79
CA TYR A 152 -8.87 2.86 -13.50
C TYR A 152 -7.33 2.77 -13.62
N GLU A 153 -6.81 2.04 -14.62
CA GLU A 153 -5.36 1.96 -14.96
C GLU A 153 -4.65 3.33 -14.99
N ASN A 154 -5.34 4.37 -15.48
CA ASN A 154 -4.90 5.76 -15.37
C ASN A 154 -6.06 6.67 -14.96
N ILE A 155 -6.56 6.51 -13.73
CA ILE A 155 -7.73 7.25 -13.22
C ILE A 155 -7.59 8.78 -13.30
N ALA A 156 -6.35 9.30 -13.33
CA ALA A 156 -6.08 10.74 -13.49
C ALA A 156 -6.66 11.31 -14.81
N ASP A 157 -6.62 10.53 -15.90
CA ASP A 157 -7.15 10.91 -17.23
C ASP A 157 -8.69 11.01 -17.23
N HIS A 158 -9.34 10.48 -16.19
CA HIS A 158 -10.79 10.45 -16.02
C HIS A 158 -11.30 11.38 -14.91
N THR A 159 -10.46 12.33 -14.44
CA THR A 159 -10.87 13.31 -13.43
C THR A 159 -11.70 14.46 -14.01
N GLU A 160 -12.71 14.92 -13.25
CA GLU A 160 -13.47 16.14 -13.56
C GLU A 160 -13.17 17.23 -12.53
N SER A 161 -12.86 18.44 -13.01
CA SER A 161 -12.58 19.61 -12.16
C SER A 161 -13.87 20.35 -11.78
N ALA A 162 -14.09 20.57 -10.48
CA ALA A 162 -15.30 21.21 -9.97
C ALA A 162 -14.98 22.29 -8.92
N TYR A 163 -15.79 23.36 -8.91
CA TYR A 163 -15.70 24.43 -7.90
C TYR A 163 -16.62 24.11 -6.72
N VAL A 164 -16.11 24.26 -5.49
CA VAL A 164 -16.85 24.05 -4.25
C VAL A 164 -17.43 25.38 -3.78
N GLU A 165 -18.75 25.57 -3.86
CA GLU A 165 -19.38 26.77 -3.30
C GLU A 165 -19.27 26.77 -1.76
N PRO A 166 -18.87 27.87 -1.10
CA PRO A 166 -18.66 27.90 0.36
C PRO A 166 -19.88 27.56 1.24
N GLY A 167 -21.09 27.64 0.68
CA GLY A 167 -22.35 27.39 1.39
C GLY A 167 -22.72 28.44 2.44
N ASN A 168 -23.81 28.17 3.18
CA ASN A 168 -24.13 28.88 4.42
C ASN A 168 -23.44 28.17 5.59
N ASN A 169 -22.74 28.92 6.43
CA ASN A 169 -22.06 28.43 7.63
C ASN A 169 -22.95 27.55 8.54
N GLU A 170 -24.25 27.84 8.67
CA GLU A 170 -25.17 27.02 9.46
C GLU A 170 -25.26 25.60 8.87
N SER A 171 -25.52 25.49 7.56
CA SER A 171 -25.60 24.19 6.86
C SER A 171 -24.27 23.44 6.86
N VAL A 172 -23.15 24.16 6.79
CA VAL A 172 -21.81 23.57 6.92
C VAL A 172 -21.62 22.99 8.31
N SER A 173 -21.87 23.75 9.38
CA SER A 173 -21.75 23.25 10.77
C SER A 173 -22.62 22.02 11.06
N GLN A 174 -23.85 21.97 10.53
CA GLN A 174 -24.76 20.82 10.67
C GLN A 174 -24.27 19.55 9.94
N LEU A 175 -23.41 19.68 8.94
CA LEU A 175 -22.73 18.55 8.29
C LEU A 175 -21.45 18.16 9.04
N ILE A 176 -20.68 19.13 9.56
CA ILE A 176 -19.48 18.85 10.37
C ILE A 176 -19.82 18.00 11.60
N ASP A 177 -20.91 18.35 12.31
CA ASP A 177 -21.39 17.61 13.48
C ASP A 177 -21.78 16.14 13.18
N LYS A 178 -21.86 15.76 11.89
CA LYS A 178 -22.16 14.40 11.40
C LYS A 178 -20.93 13.64 10.88
N LEU A 179 -19.77 14.29 10.74
CA LEU A 179 -18.56 13.69 10.20
C LEU A 179 -17.95 12.66 11.17
N THR A 180 -17.50 11.54 10.61
CA THR A 180 -16.56 10.62 11.23
C THR A 180 -15.37 10.49 10.28
N ILE A 181 -14.21 11.01 10.70
CA ILE A 181 -13.00 11.03 9.89
C ILE A 181 -12.07 9.88 10.35
N SER A 182 -11.62 9.10 9.38
CA SER A 182 -10.68 7.97 9.54
C SER A 182 -9.69 7.96 8.37
N GLU A 183 -8.45 7.56 8.65
CA GLU A 183 -7.53 7.10 7.62
C GLU A 183 -7.88 5.63 7.29
N LYS A 184 -7.66 5.18 6.05
CA LYS A 184 -7.88 3.78 5.68
C LYS A 184 -6.84 2.89 6.35
N ASP A 185 -7.27 1.83 7.03
CA ASP A 185 -6.37 0.94 7.78
C ASP A 185 -5.24 0.36 6.91
N SER A 186 -5.53 -0.20 5.72
CA SER A 186 -4.48 -0.56 4.73
C SER A 186 -4.86 -0.18 3.31
N TYR A 187 -3.86 0.20 2.54
CA TYR A 187 -4.02 0.56 1.13
C TYR A 187 -4.48 -0.61 0.23
N ILE A 188 -4.08 -1.85 0.58
CA ILE A 188 -4.40 -3.14 -0.08
C ILE A 188 -5.15 -4.07 0.90
N SER A 189 -6.03 -4.95 0.43
CA SER A 189 -6.69 -5.95 1.29
C SER A 189 -5.85 -7.22 1.46
N LYS A 190 -6.11 -7.98 2.53
CA LYS A 190 -5.43 -9.26 2.80
C LYS A 190 -5.45 -10.20 1.60
N ASP A 191 -6.62 -10.37 0.98
CA ASP A 191 -6.79 -11.35 -0.08
C ASP A 191 -6.05 -10.91 -1.36
N ALA A 192 -6.09 -9.62 -1.71
CA ALA A 192 -5.32 -9.05 -2.82
C ALA A 192 -3.79 -9.12 -2.60
N ALA A 193 -3.34 -8.95 -1.35
CA ALA A 193 -1.94 -9.12 -0.99
C ALA A 193 -1.48 -10.58 -1.14
N ILE A 194 -2.33 -11.55 -0.76
CA ILE A 194 -2.07 -12.98 -0.99
C ILE A 194 -2.09 -13.32 -2.49
N ASP A 195 -3.06 -12.79 -3.26
CA ASP A 195 -3.10 -12.94 -4.72
C ASP A 195 -1.79 -12.45 -5.37
N LEU A 196 -1.31 -11.29 -4.93
CA LEU A 196 -0.07 -10.69 -5.42
C LEU A 196 1.17 -11.51 -5.04
N TYR A 197 1.25 -11.99 -3.80
CA TYR A 197 2.31 -12.90 -3.34
C TYR A 197 2.36 -14.19 -4.18
N GLU A 198 1.21 -14.82 -4.40
CA GLU A 198 1.11 -16.03 -5.23
C GLU A 198 1.46 -15.77 -6.70
N ALA A 199 1.18 -14.58 -7.23
CA ALA A 199 1.60 -14.17 -8.56
C ALA A 199 3.13 -14.02 -8.64
N GLY A 200 3.75 -13.40 -7.63
CA GLY A 200 5.20 -13.25 -7.50
C GLY A 200 5.93 -14.60 -7.59
N ILE A 201 5.54 -15.58 -6.75
CA ILE A 201 6.11 -16.94 -6.77
C ILE A 201 6.07 -17.55 -8.18
N LYS A 202 4.91 -17.46 -8.85
CA LYS A 202 4.72 -18.05 -10.18
C LYS A 202 5.66 -17.43 -11.23
N VAL A 203 5.98 -16.14 -11.11
CA VAL A 203 6.90 -15.45 -12.02
C VAL A 203 8.36 -15.78 -11.68
N THR A 204 8.77 -15.65 -10.42
CA THR A 204 10.19 -15.79 -10.01
C THR A 204 10.67 -17.23 -10.03
N SER A 205 9.79 -18.20 -9.76
CA SER A 205 10.11 -19.64 -9.78
C SER A 205 10.04 -20.27 -11.18
N ASN A 206 10.18 -19.49 -12.26
CA ASN A 206 10.01 -19.95 -13.66
C ASN A 206 8.67 -20.69 -13.94
N GLY A 207 7.60 -20.36 -13.22
CA GLY A 207 6.31 -21.06 -13.30
C GLY A 207 6.15 -22.25 -12.35
N GLU A 208 7.19 -22.63 -11.59
CA GLU A 208 7.09 -23.70 -10.59
C GLU A 208 6.33 -23.25 -9.34
N ALA A 209 5.00 -23.39 -9.40
CA ALA A 209 4.11 -23.22 -8.26
C ALA A 209 4.23 -24.36 -7.22
N SER A 210 5.40 -25.00 -7.08
CA SER A 210 5.64 -26.17 -6.21
C SER A 210 5.38 -25.83 -4.74
N GLY A 211 5.80 -24.64 -4.29
CA GLY A 211 5.47 -24.11 -2.96
C GLY A 211 3.96 -23.90 -2.73
N LEU A 212 3.24 -23.38 -3.73
CA LEU A 212 1.80 -23.11 -3.63
C LEU A 212 0.92 -24.36 -3.69
N ASN A 213 1.42 -25.44 -4.30
CA ASN A 213 0.75 -26.74 -4.35
C ASN A 213 1.18 -27.67 -3.20
N SER A 214 1.99 -27.17 -2.26
CA SER A 214 2.45 -27.91 -1.09
C SER A 214 1.30 -28.18 -0.12
N GLU A 215 1.34 -29.32 0.58
CA GLU A 215 0.40 -29.61 1.68
C GLU A 215 0.56 -28.66 2.89
N PHE A 216 1.69 -27.93 2.93
CA PHE A 216 1.99 -26.92 3.94
C PHE A 216 1.49 -25.52 3.56
N TYR A 217 1.04 -25.30 2.32
CA TYR A 217 0.47 -24.01 1.88
C TYR A 217 -1.05 -23.98 2.01
N SER A 218 -1.58 -22.97 2.71
CA SER A 218 -3.00 -22.61 2.69
C SER A 218 -3.18 -21.12 2.89
N ARG A 219 -4.12 -20.51 2.16
CA ARG A 219 -4.52 -19.12 2.37
C ARG A 219 -5.04 -18.85 3.79
N ASP A 220 -5.59 -19.88 4.44
CA ASP A 220 -6.12 -19.78 5.80
C ASP A 220 -5.02 -19.58 6.86
N TYR A 221 -3.74 -19.83 6.52
CA TYR A 221 -2.61 -19.59 7.43
C TYR A 221 -2.09 -18.15 7.36
N PHE A 222 -2.57 -17.32 6.41
CA PHE A 222 -2.30 -15.89 6.41
C PHE A 222 -3.24 -15.12 7.36
N ALA A 223 -2.62 -14.53 8.39
CA ALA A 223 -3.25 -13.58 9.29
C ALA A 223 -2.69 -12.17 9.05
N VAL A 224 -3.53 -11.14 9.23
CA VAL A 224 -3.07 -9.75 9.32
C VAL A 224 -2.35 -9.59 10.65
N ALA A 225 -1.06 -9.22 10.59
CA ALA A 225 -0.22 -8.99 11.76
C ALA A 225 -0.16 -7.49 12.10
N GLN A 226 -0.14 -6.62 11.08
CA GLN A 226 -0.27 -5.18 11.20
C GLN A 226 -0.95 -4.61 9.96
N ASP A 227 -1.72 -3.54 10.14
CA ASP A 227 -2.64 -2.93 9.18
C ASP A 227 -2.48 -1.42 9.37
N GLU A 228 -1.70 -0.76 8.51
CA GLU A 228 -1.35 0.67 8.60
C GLU A 228 -1.48 1.35 7.22
N PRO A 229 -1.82 2.65 7.15
CA PRO A 229 -2.26 3.27 5.89
C PRO A 229 -1.28 3.09 4.71
N ASP A 230 0.02 3.10 5.00
CA ASP A 230 1.10 2.98 4.02
C ASP A 230 1.54 1.51 3.77
N TYR A 231 1.18 0.56 4.65
CA TYR A 231 1.59 -0.84 4.52
C TYR A 231 0.68 -1.86 5.22
N LEU A 232 0.50 -3.01 4.56
CA LEU A 232 -0.10 -4.20 5.15
C LEU A 232 1.00 -5.20 5.51
N MET A 233 1.03 -5.70 6.75
CA MET A 233 1.89 -6.82 7.14
C MET A 233 1.05 -8.08 7.37
N LEU A 234 1.31 -9.10 6.56
CA LEU A 234 0.77 -10.43 6.78
C LEU A 234 1.80 -11.32 7.47
N SER A 235 1.31 -12.24 8.29
CA SER A 235 2.11 -13.34 8.82
C SER A 235 1.55 -14.68 8.37
N PHE A 236 2.42 -15.66 8.14
CA PHE A 236 2.09 -17.02 7.71
C PHE A 236 2.66 -18.04 8.70
N GLU A 237 1.82 -18.94 9.21
CA GLU A 237 2.25 -19.99 10.14
C GLU A 237 2.75 -21.23 9.39
N ASN A 238 4.07 -21.47 9.40
CA ASN A 238 4.70 -22.55 8.63
C ASN A 238 4.35 -23.94 9.22
N GLN A 239 3.41 -24.63 8.58
CA GLN A 239 3.00 -25.97 8.98
C GLN A 239 4.09 -26.99 8.68
N GLY A 240 4.49 -27.76 9.70
CA GLY A 240 5.39 -28.91 9.56
C GLY A 240 6.82 -28.67 10.02
N ARG A 241 7.35 -27.45 9.88
CA ARG A 241 8.71 -27.10 10.34
C ARG A 241 8.69 -26.21 11.58
N GLY A 242 7.62 -25.42 11.76
CA GLY A 242 7.41 -24.53 12.90
C GLY A 242 8.16 -23.20 12.71
N GLY A 243 7.50 -22.10 13.08
CA GLY A 243 7.98 -20.75 12.79
C GLY A 243 6.87 -19.91 12.17
N GLN A 244 7.19 -18.64 11.89
CA GLN A 244 6.26 -17.68 11.33
C GLN A 244 7.02 -16.79 10.35
N ASP A 245 6.55 -16.73 9.12
CA ASP A 245 7.08 -15.85 8.08
C ASP A 245 6.25 -14.59 8.00
N PHE A 246 6.87 -13.48 7.59
CA PHE A 246 6.24 -12.16 7.52
C PHE A 246 6.42 -11.55 6.13
N TYR A 247 5.35 -10.93 5.63
CA TYR A 247 5.28 -10.33 4.30
C TYR A 247 4.76 -8.92 4.45
N VAL A 248 5.60 -7.93 4.18
CA VAL A 248 5.26 -6.51 4.31
C VAL A 248 5.04 -5.93 2.92
N PHE A 249 3.79 -5.58 2.63
CA PHE A 249 3.35 -4.98 1.38
C PHE A 249 3.32 -3.47 1.55
N LYS A 250 4.09 -2.73 0.73
CA LYS A 250 4.22 -1.26 0.78
C LYS A 250 3.86 -0.66 -0.57
N GLY A 251 2.95 0.31 -0.58
CA GLY A 251 2.52 0.99 -1.81
C GLY A 251 3.30 2.28 -2.03
N GLU A 252 4.08 2.36 -3.12
CA GLU A 252 4.81 3.57 -3.51
C GLU A 252 4.46 3.94 -4.96
N GLY A 253 3.47 4.83 -5.11
CA GLY A 253 2.91 5.17 -6.43
C GLY A 253 2.45 3.92 -7.16
N ASN A 254 2.91 3.72 -8.40
CA ASN A 254 2.52 2.59 -9.24
C ASN A 254 3.25 1.28 -8.91
N THR A 255 3.97 1.21 -7.78
CA THR A 255 4.73 0.01 -7.37
C THR A 255 4.27 -0.50 -6.01
N ILE A 256 4.25 -1.82 -5.86
CA ILE A 256 4.12 -2.50 -4.56
C ILE A 256 5.41 -3.23 -4.28
N THR A 257 6.06 -2.89 -3.17
CA THR A 257 7.19 -3.67 -2.64
C THR A 257 6.66 -4.72 -1.67
N ILE A 258 7.16 -5.95 -1.79
CA ILE A 258 6.84 -7.09 -0.93
C ILE A 258 8.14 -7.54 -0.28
N ASP A 259 8.33 -7.13 0.97
CA ASP A 259 9.47 -7.55 1.77
C ASP A 259 9.12 -8.85 2.51
N THR A 260 9.82 -9.93 2.21
CA THR A 260 9.64 -11.24 2.85
C THR A 260 10.73 -11.49 3.89
N TYR A 261 10.30 -11.86 5.09
CA TYR A 261 11.15 -12.19 6.23
C TYR A 261 10.82 -13.62 6.70
N PHE A 262 11.80 -14.52 6.60
CA PHE A 262 11.67 -15.88 7.13
C PHE A 262 12.04 -15.90 8.61
N GLU A 263 11.19 -16.53 9.42
CA GLU A 263 11.29 -16.72 10.88
C GLU A 263 11.31 -15.44 11.76
N ASN A 264 11.85 -14.32 11.29
CA ASN A 264 12.06 -13.10 12.07
C ASN A 264 12.00 -11.82 11.21
N TYR A 265 11.04 -10.94 11.50
CA TYR A 265 10.84 -9.65 10.82
C TYR A 265 11.70 -8.49 11.40
N GLU A 266 12.40 -8.68 12.53
CA GLU A 266 13.27 -7.65 13.12
C GLU A 266 14.64 -7.51 12.42
N LYS A 267 14.85 -8.16 11.26
CA LYS A 267 16.07 -8.04 10.45
C LYS A 267 16.14 -6.66 9.77
N GLU A 268 17.36 -6.11 9.62
CA GLU A 268 17.56 -4.82 8.93
C GLU A 268 17.30 -4.90 7.41
N GLU A 269 17.49 -6.07 6.80
CA GLU A 269 17.18 -6.34 5.39
C GLU A 269 16.21 -7.53 5.27
N PRO A 270 15.25 -7.51 4.34
CA PRO A 270 14.40 -8.67 4.05
C PRO A 270 15.20 -9.77 3.36
N ASP A 271 14.84 -11.03 3.60
CA ASP A 271 15.51 -12.17 2.97
C ASP A 271 15.32 -12.17 1.45
N ILE A 272 14.10 -11.80 1.01
CA ILE A 272 13.69 -11.61 -0.39
C ILE A 272 12.86 -10.33 -0.47
N GLN A 273 13.16 -9.48 -1.46
CA GLN A 273 12.36 -8.32 -1.81
C GLN A 273 11.83 -8.48 -3.24
N TRP A 274 10.52 -8.41 -3.40
CA TRP A 274 9.88 -8.28 -4.71
C TRP A 274 9.38 -6.86 -4.92
N THR A 275 9.48 -6.37 -6.15
CA THR A 275 8.79 -5.16 -6.60
C THR A 275 7.84 -5.55 -7.71
N TYR A 276 6.56 -5.30 -7.50
CA TYR A 276 5.51 -5.40 -8.50
C TYR A 276 5.24 -4.02 -9.08
N ASP A 277 5.35 -3.87 -10.40
CA ASP A 277 4.91 -2.69 -11.14
C ASP A 277 3.48 -2.90 -11.63
N ILE A 278 2.55 -2.08 -11.13
CA ILE A 278 1.11 -2.25 -11.35
C ILE A 278 0.71 -1.97 -12.81
N GLN A 279 1.43 -1.08 -13.51
CA GLN A 279 1.09 -0.70 -14.90
C GLN A 279 1.58 -1.71 -15.93
N THR A 280 2.68 -2.42 -15.63
CA THR A 280 3.28 -3.41 -16.53
C THR A 280 3.02 -4.85 -16.10
N GLU A 281 2.34 -5.05 -14.97
CA GLU A 281 2.08 -6.33 -14.30
C GLU A 281 3.38 -7.15 -14.07
N ALA A 282 4.51 -6.44 -13.91
CA ALA A 282 5.85 -7.04 -13.92
C ALA A 282 6.41 -7.20 -12.50
N PHE A 283 6.99 -8.36 -12.21
CA PHE A 283 7.77 -8.60 -10.99
C PHE A 283 9.27 -8.45 -11.26
N THR A 284 9.95 -7.77 -10.33
CA THR A 284 11.41 -7.80 -10.18
C THR A 284 11.74 -8.42 -8.82
N GLU A 285 12.72 -9.34 -8.78
CA GLU A 285 13.21 -9.94 -7.54
C GLU A 285 14.61 -9.43 -7.20
N LYS A 286 14.83 -9.20 -5.91
CA LYS A 286 16.14 -8.95 -5.31
C LYS A 286 16.26 -9.82 -4.07
N LEU A 287 17.34 -10.59 -3.99
CA LEU A 287 17.67 -11.40 -2.82
C LEU A 287 18.55 -10.60 -1.84
N SER A 288 18.48 -10.92 -0.56
CA SER A 288 19.49 -10.48 0.42
C SER A 288 20.88 -11.04 0.05
N GLN A 289 21.94 -10.35 0.46
CA GLN A 289 23.31 -10.82 0.19
C GLN A 289 23.57 -12.22 0.81
N GLU A 290 22.89 -12.55 1.91
CA GLU A 290 22.94 -13.88 2.52
C GLU A 290 22.28 -14.95 1.63
N ARG A 291 21.06 -14.68 1.12
CA ARG A 291 20.39 -15.58 0.16
C ARG A 291 21.15 -15.72 -1.16
N GLU A 292 21.73 -14.64 -1.70
CA GLU A 292 22.60 -14.70 -2.90
C GLU A 292 23.82 -15.62 -2.68
N ASN A 293 24.41 -15.60 -1.48
CA ASN A 293 25.56 -16.44 -1.14
C ASN A 293 25.21 -17.92 -0.99
N GLN A 294 23.97 -18.23 -0.56
CA GLN A 294 23.42 -19.58 -0.48
C GLN A 294 23.07 -20.12 -1.89
N GLN A 295 22.43 -19.29 -2.73
CA GLN A 295 21.94 -19.66 -4.07
C GLN A 295 23.06 -19.66 -5.14
N LYS A 296 24.11 -20.45 -4.89
CA LYS A 296 25.16 -20.71 -5.90
C LYS A 296 24.65 -21.71 -6.92
N VAL A 297 24.53 -21.27 -8.18
CA VAL A 297 24.36 -22.18 -9.32
C VAL A 297 25.52 -23.18 -9.36
N ILE A 298 25.18 -24.47 -9.31
CA ILE A 298 26.13 -25.58 -9.33
C ILE A 298 26.38 -25.95 -10.81
N ASP A 299 27.40 -25.36 -11.42
CA ASP A 299 27.77 -25.59 -12.83
C ASP A 299 29.17 -26.22 -12.96
N PRO A 300 29.33 -27.40 -13.59
CA PRO A 300 28.27 -28.27 -14.11
C PRO A 300 27.49 -28.96 -12.99
N PHE A 301 26.18 -29.14 -13.14
CA PHE A 301 25.39 -29.90 -12.17
C PHE A 301 25.60 -31.40 -12.38
N THR A 302 26.38 -32.01 -11.48
CA THR A 302 26.73 -33.44 -11.48
C THR A 302 26.72 -33.96 -10.04
N GLU A 303 26.76 -35.27 -9.85
CA GLU A 303 26.82 -35.88 -8.51
C GLU A 303 28.03 -35.41 -7.68
N GLU A 304 29.19 -35.26 -8.33
CA GLU A 304 30.42 -34.81 -7.66
C GLU A 304 30.32 -33.34 -7.21
N THR A 305 29.76 -32.47 -8.05
CA THR A 305 29.61 -31.04 -7.73
C THR A 305 28.45 -30.78 -6.77
N ALA A 306 27.35 -31.52 -6.87
CA ALA A 306 26.25 -31.48 -5.89
C ALA A 306 26.70 -32.00 -4.52
N PHE A 307 27.51 -33.08 -4.48
CA PHE A 307 28.06 -33.62 -3.24
C PHE A 307 29.06 -32.67 -2.58
N GLU A 308 30.03 -32.12 -3.31
CA GLU A 308 30.98 -31.17 -2.73
C GLU A 308 30.29 -29.84 -2.33
N TYR A 309 29.21 -29.43 -3.03
CA TYR A 309 28.37 -28.31 -2.60
C TYR A 309 27.68 -28.57 -1.25
N ILE A 310 26.92 -29.67 -1.11
CA ILE A 310 26.22 -29.96 0.16
C ILE A 310 27.20 -30.21 1.31
N LYS A 311 28.37 -30.78 1.02
CA LYS A 311 29.47 -30.99 1.98
C LYS A 311 30.05 -29.67 2.49
N ASP A 312 30.17 -28.65 1.65
CA ASP A 312 30.58 -27.29 2.04
C ASP A 312 29.50 -26.59 2.88
N GLN A 313 28.23 -26.68 2.48
CA GLN A 313 27.11 -26.03 3.19
C GLN A 313 26.86 -26.64 4.59
N GLU A 314 26.80 -27.97 4.69
CA GLU A 314 26.54 -28.69 5.95
C GLU A 314 27.81 -28.93 6.80
N GLY A 315 28.99 -28.53 6.31
CA GLY A 315 30.26 -28.74 7.00
C GLY A 315 30.65 -30.21 7.20
N PHE A 316 30.24 -31.10 6.29
CA PHE A 316 30.50 -32.53 6.40
C PHE A 316 31.99 -32.87 6.27
N SER A 317 32.46 -33.77 7.14
CA SER A 317 33.84 -34.27 7.10
C SER A 317 34.09 -35.24 5.93
N ASP A 318 35.37 -35.46 5.59
CA ASP A 318 35.79 -36.44 4.57
C ASP A 318 35.42 -37.91 4.88
N ASP A 319 34.88 -38.23 6.07
CA ASP A 319 34.31 -39.56 6.33
C ASP A 319 32.98 -39.79 5.61
N ILE A 320 32.31 -38.74 5.14
CA ILE A 320 31.04 -38.85 4.40
C ILE A 320 31.29 -39.19 2.92
N GLU A 321 30.39 -40.00 2.34
CA GLU A 321 30.29 -40.30 0.91
C GLU A 321 28.84 -40.36 0.45
N VAL A 322 28.61 -40.19 -0.85
CA VAL A 322 27.35 -40.55 -1.50
C VAL A 322 27.21 -42.08 -1.50
N GLU A 323 26.11 -42.59 -0.95
CA GLU A 323 25.73 -44.01 -0.96
C GLU A 323 24.74 -44.32 -2.10
N VAL A 324 23.80 -43.41 -2.36
CA VAL A 324 22.84 -43.48 -3.47
C VAL A 324 22.68 -42.09 -4.06
N SER A 325 22.55 -42.02 -5.38
CA SER A 325 22.31 -40.82 -6.17
C SER A 325 21.23 -41.12 -7.20
N GLU A 326 20.19 -40.28 -7.27
CA GLU A 326 19.13 -40.39 -8.28
C GLU A 326 18.83 -39.00 -8.86
N THR A 327 18.97 -38.85 -10.18
CA THR A 327 18.51 -37.65 -10.89
C THR A 327 17.01 -37.74 -11.15
N ARG A 328 16.29 -36.68 -10.79
CA ARG A 328 14.83 -36.61 -10.82
C ARG A 328 14.35 -35.94 -12.11
N ASP A 329 13.07 -36.09 -12.45
CA ASP A 329 12.49 -35.55 -13.71
C ASP A 329 12.53 -34.01 -13.80
N ASP A 330 12.60 -33.32 -12.65
CA ASP A 330 12.79 -31.86 -12.51
C ASP A 330 14.26 -31.43 -12.66
N GLY A 331 15.18 -32.36 -12.91
CA GLY A 331 16.61 -32.10 -13.01
C GLY A 331 17.33 -31.91 -11.67
N SER A 332 16.63 -32.04 -10.54
CA SER A 332 17.26 -32.11 -9.21
C SER A 332 17.91 -33.47 -8.96
N MET A 333 18.72 -33.56 -7.91
CA MET A 333 19.43 -34.77 -7.53
C MET A 333 19.16 -35.14 -6.07
N GLU A 334 18.74 -36.38 -5.86
CA GLU A 334 18.56 -36.96 -4.53
C GLU A 334 19.84 -37.70 -4.12
N LEU A 335 20.55 -37.19 -3.10
CA LEU A 335 21.78 -37.77 -2.56
C LEU A 335 21.52 -38.39 -1.18
N THR A 336 21.61 -39.71 -1.07
CA THR A 336 21.73 -40.41 0.21
C THR A 336 23.19 -40.38 0.65
N LEU A 337 23.49 -39.75 1.77
CA LEU A 337 24.85 -39.62 2.30
C LEU A 337 25.10 -40.62 3.43
N ALA A 338 26.31 -41.17 3.53
CA ALA A 338 26.68 -42.12 4.57
C ALA A 338 28.12 -41.94 5.09
N SER A 339 28.33 -42.28 6.36
CA SER A 339 29.64 -42.33 7.03
C SER A 339 30.37 -43.65 6.72
N LYS A 340 31.60 -43.52 6.22
CA LYS A 340 32.52 -44.64 5.97
C LYS A 340 32.90 -45.34 7.27
N GLU A 341 33.08 -44.62 8.38
CA GLU A 341 33.37 -45.22 9.68
C GLU A 341 32.20 -46.08 10.20
N LEU A 342 30.98 -45.57 10.16
CA LEU A 342 29.80 -46.33 10.62
C LEU A 342 29.55 -47.58 9.77
N LYS A 343 29.76 -47.51 8.45
CA LYS A 343 29.67 -48.68 7.55
C LYS A 343 30.74 -49.73 7.84
N ARG A 344 31.98 -49.33 8.13
CA ARG A 344 33.06 -50.26 8.57
C ARG A 344 32.72 -50.98 9.87
N ASN A 345 31.96 -50.32 10.76
CA ASN A 345 31.51 -50.89 12.03
C ASN A 345 30.21 -51.73 11.90
N GLY A 346 29.67 -51.89 10.69
CA GLY A 346 28.50 -52.76 10.41
C GLY A 346 27.14 -52.10 10.64
N GLY A 347 27.07 -50.78 10.81
CA GLY A 347 25.81 -50.03 10.73
C GLY A 347 25.41 -49.75 9.27
N SER A 348 24.21 -49.20 9.06
CA SER A 348 23.83 -48.61 7.76
C SER A 348 24.77 -47.46 7.39
N GLY A 349 25.12 -46.65 8.39
CA GLY A 349 25.98 -45.47 8.25
C GLY A 349 25.36 -44.30 7.50
N THR A 350 24.17 -44.45 6.93
CA THR A 350 23.34 -43.35 6.41
C THR A 350 23.28 -42.21 7.43
N VAL A 351 23.64 -41.01 6.98
CA VAL A 351 23.64 -39.76 7.75
C VAL A 351 22.37 -38.98 7.44
N ASP A 352 22.11 -38.74 6.16
CA ASP A 352 20.92 -38.02 5.70
C ASP A 352 20.60 -38.32 4.22
N ILE A 353 19.46 -37.85 3.72
CA ILE A 353 19.10 -37.81 2.31
C ILE A 353 18.74 -36.37 1.94
N PHE A 354 19.51 -35.78 1.03
CA PHE A 354 19.26 -34.44 0.49
C PHE A 354 18.61 -34.49 -0.88
N ILE A 355 17.72 -33.55 -1.18
CA ILE A 355 17.34 -33.21 -2.56
C ILE A 355 17.96 -31.84 -2.87
N ILE A 356 18.77 -31.79 -3.92
CA ILE A 356 19.59 -30.64 -4.32
C ILE A 356 19.21 -30.23 -5.74
N TYR A 357 19.04 -28.93 -5.98
CA TYR A 357 18.65 -28.37 -7.28
C TYR A 357 19.86 -27.72 -7.99
N PRO A 358 19.85 -27.60 -9.34
CA PRO A 358 20.95 -26.98 -10.10
C PRO A 358 21.26 -25.53 -9.70
N ASN A 359 20.31 -24.81 -9.09
CA ASN A 359 20.47 -23.43 -8.62
C ASN A 359 21.10 -23.33 -7.20
N GLY A 360 21.46 -24.46 -6.58
CA GLY A 360 22.02 -24.52 -5.23
C GLY A 360 21.00 -24.72 -4.12
N ASN A 361 19.70 -24.52 -4.37
CA ASN A 361 18.67 -24.81 -3.35
C ASN A 361 18.73 -26.29 -2.96
N TYR A 362 18.52 -26.61 -1.67
CA TYR A 362 18.43 -27.99 -1.21
C TYR A 362 17.54 -28.13 0.04
N TYR A 363 17.18 -29.37 0.38
CA TYR A 363 16.59 -29.71 1.68
C TYR A 363 16.95 -31.14 2.12
N SER A 364 17.05 -31.33 3.44
CA SER A 364 17.10 -32.65 4.08
C SER A 364 15.70 -33.30 4.09
N LYS A 365 15.64 -34.62 3.88
CA LYS A 365 14.40 -35.41 4.07
C LYS A 365 14.15 -35.80 5.53
N TYR A 366 15.18 -35.84 6.37
CA TYR A 366 15.05 -36.27 7.76
C TYR A 366 14.97 -35.12 8.75
N ASP A 367 15.48 -33.93 8.42
CA ASP A 367 15.23 -32.72 9.22
C ASP A 367 13.91 -32.04 8.81
N GLN A 368 12.81 -32.62 9.29
CA GLN A 368 11.50 -31.95 9.35
C GLN A 368 11.34 -31.17 10.67
N THR A 369 12.42 -30.56 11.18
CA THR A 369 12.43 -29.84 12.47
C THR A 369 13.05 -28.44 12.44
N ASN A 370 13.55 -27.97 11.29
CA ASN A 370 13.84 -26.54 11.01
C ASN A 370 13.59 -26.24 9.52
N ILE A 371 13.35 -24.95 9.20
CA ILE A 371 12.91 -24.28 7.94
C ILE A 371 11.39 -24.25 7.65
#